data_AF-M4DFW1-F1
#
_entry.id   AF-M4DFW1-F1
#
_cell.length_a   1.000
_cell.length_b   1.000
_cell.length_c   1.000
_cell.angle_alpha   90.00
_cell.angle_beta   90.00
_cell.angle_gamma   90.00
#
_symmetry.space_group_name_H-M   'P 1'
#
loop_
_entity.id
_entity.type
_entity.pdbx_description
1 polymer ?
#
loop_
_entity_poly.entity_id
_entity_poly.type
_entity_poly.pdbx_seq_one_letter_code
_entity_poly.pdbx_strand_id
1 'polypeptide(L)'
;MTLHVRFSSISCFFALSFLVTTLVSLPSRRLDEVESLLAFKNEFTLSCNKSVTNSWTRDAIFFDGVLFDKDTGGVTELKLRGACLSGTLDANSSLFKLHQLRYLDLSLNNISSSLPAEFGRLTDLEFLDLHQNRFTGELPSSISNTTVLTKLHFLDISNNSLQGKVPEWVWSLPSLTATNLSRNSFDSFPNVPPTVTYLAASNNNFTGEIPLSLCNPKNLLFLDLSNNSLTGSVPRCLSESVTVLNLRRNSLTSLPDAFSNSSLKVLDVGHNQINGKLPRSLEHCKSLEFVDVEGNRINDTFPFWLKDLPNLIALILRSNRFYGPLSSPQHPLPFSKLMIIDIAGNMFDGSLPPNYFVNWSAAIRPRVKHIGDSYSLVDFSGNRFVGEIPESIGMLKSLLALNLSNNGFTGHIPSSMDNLSNLESLDISRNQLSGTIPQELGKLSFLSYINMSYNNLTGQIPQGTQFQTQNESAFEGNIDLCGFPLRKRCFRENVSATTTHTQSSHASKTMHSLNSNNPLLLFSILVVFNFVLSFYIPLSTSL
;
A
#
# COMPACT_ATOMS: atom_id res chain seq x y z
N MET A 1 16.84 -77.17 33.27
CA MET A 1 17.22 -78.00 32.10
C MET A 1 18.29 -77.23 31.35
N THR A 2 19.55 -77.67 31.23
CA THR A 2 20.08 -78.86 30.51
C THR A 2 19.77 -78.79 29.01
N LEU A 3 20.71 -78.90 28.06
CA LEU A 3 22.20 -79.02 28.06
C LEU A 3 22.63 -78.67 26.59
N HIS A 4 23.80 -78.12 26.22
CA HIS A 4 25.18 -78.66 26.18
C HIS A 4 26.08 -77.59 25.45
N VAL A 5 27.34 -77.29 25.84
CA VAL A 5 28.64 -77.88 25.37
C VAL A 5 28.99 -77.57 23.89
N ARG A 6 30.21 -77.11 23.48
CA ARG A 6 31.56 -76.88 24.09
C ARG A 6 32.27 -75.70 23.37
N PHE A 7 33.25 -74.98 23.96
CA PHE A 7 34.71 -75.11 23.76
C PHE A 7 35.18 -75.66 22.38
N SER A 8 36.16 -75.13 21.65
CA SER A 8 37.05 -73.95 21.76
C SER A 8 37.63 -73.68 20.32
N SER A 9 38.70 -72.94 19.96
CA SER A 9 39.99 -72.57 20.59
C SER A 9 40.63 -71.32 19.92
N ILE A 10 41.89 -71.00 20.27
CA ILE A 10 42.73 -69.91 19.74
C ILE A 10 43.48 -70.32 18.45
N SER A 11 43.53 -69.46 17.40
CA SER A 11 44.75 -69.19 16.61
C SER A 11 44.61 -68.11 15.51
N CYS A 12 45.33 -66.99 15.68
CA CYS A 12 46.11 -66.21 14.70
C CYS A 12 45.60 -65.83 13.27
N PHE A 13 45.74 -64.51 12.97
CA PHE A 13 45.89 -63.84 11.66
C PHE A 13 44.84 -64.05 10.55
N PHE A 14 44.13 -62.98 10.15
CA PHE A 14 44.32 -62.31 8.84
C PHE A 14 43.48 -61.01 8.68
N ALA A 15 43.97 -60.12 7.81
CA ALA A 15 43.28 -59.06 7.05
C ALA A 15 42.59 -57.85 7.75
N LEU A 16 42.79 -56.68 7.14
CA LEU A 16 41.99 -55.46 7.30
C LEU A 16 40.73 -55.58 6.45
N SER A 17 39.51 -55.55 7.02
CA SER A 17 38.28 -55.33 6.24
C SER A 17 37.05 -54.95 7.09
N PHE A 18 37.08 -53.78 7.75
CA PHE A 18 35.86 -53.07 8.15
C PHE A 18 35.99 -51.57 7.88
N LEU A 19 35.84 -51.21 6.60
CA LEU A 19 35.71 -49.84 6.12
C LEU A 19 34.53 -49.79 5.14
N VAL A 20 33.82 -48.65 5.10
CA VAL A 20 32.72 -48.33 4.16
C VAL A 20 31.41 -49.14 4.33
N THR A 21 30.47 -48.55 5.07
CA THR A 21 29.03 -48.36 4.76
C THR A 21 28.33 -47.98 6.07
N THR A 22 28.07 -46.71 6.39
CA THR A 22 27.60 -45.63 5.52
C THR A 22 28.56 -44.45 5.43
N LEU A 23 29.20 -44.28 4.27
CA LEU A 23 29.56 -42.93 3.82
C LEU A 23 28.26 -42.25 3.37
N VAL A 24 27.66 -41.45 4.24
CA VAL A 24 26.84 -40.33 3.76
C VAL A 24 27.82 -39.46 2.99
N SER A 25 27.63 -39.32 1.68
CA SER A 25 28.42 -38.39 0.89
C SER A 25 28.14 -36.99 1.40
N LEU A 26 29.08 -36.46 2.19
CA LEU A 26 29.13 -35.02 2.49
C LEU A 26 29.00 -34.27 1.16
N PRO A 27 28.26 -33.15 1.10
CA PRO A 27 28.14 -32.37 -0.11
C PRO A 27 29.53 -32.12 -0.70
N SER A 28 29.69 -32.38 -2.00
CA SER A 28 30.89 -31.95 -2.71
C SER A 28 31.02 -30.44 -2.47
N ARG A 29 32.15 -30.00 -1.93
CA ARG A 29 32.41 -28.58 -1.66
C ARG A 29 33.81 -28.28 -2.11
N ARG A 30 33.94 -27.40 -3.10
CA ARG A 30 35.24 -26.95 -3.59
C ARG A 30 35.89 -26.06 -2.52
N LEU A 31 37.13 -26.36 -2.17
CA LEU A 31 37.82 -25.69 -1.06
C LEU A 31 37.99 -24.18 -1.33
N ASP A 32 38.25 -23.82 -2.58
CA ASP A 32 38.38 -22.44 -3.07
C ASP A 32 37.07 -21.64 -3.01
N GLU A 33 35.91 -22.30 -3.12
CA GLU A 33 34.59 -21.69 -2.92
C GLU A 33 34.34 -21.42 -1.43
N VAL A 34 34.69 -22.38 -0.56
CA VAL A 34 34.64 -22.21 0.91
C VAL A 34 35.59 -21.10 1.37
N GLU A 35 36.80 -21.02 0.81
CA GLU A 35 37.74 -19.94 1.10
C GLU A 35 37.28 -18.59 0.55
N SER A 36 36.57 -18.56 -0.57
CA SER A 36 35.96 -17.33 -1.10
C SER A 36 34.80 -16.84 -0.23
N LEU A 37 33.95 -17.73 0.28
CA LEU A 37 32.92 -17.38 1.27
C LEU A 37 33.53 -16.85 2.59
N LEU A 38 34.58 -17.49 3.10
CA LEU A 38 35.26 -17.05 4.31
C LEU A 38 36.02 -15.73 4.12
N ALA A 39 36.58 -15.48 2.94
CA ALA A 39 37.12 -14.17 2.59
C ALA A 39 36.00 -13.11 2.54
N PHE A 40 34.89 -13.38 1.86
CA PHE A 40 33.77 -12.45 1.71
C PHE A 40 33.17 -12.03 3.06
N LYS A 41 32.99 -13.01 3.98
CA LYS A 41 32.59 -12.74 5.37
C LYS A 41 33.51 -11.75 6.08
N ASN A 42 34.81 -11.79 5.80
CA ASN A 42 35.82 -10.95 6.45
C ASN A 42 36.01 -9.58 5.76
N GLU A 43 35.37 -9.32 4.61
CA GLU A 43 35.31 -8.00 3.97
C GLU A 43 34.37 -7.04 4.74
N PHE A 44 33.46 -7.57 5.56
CA PHE A 44 32.46 -6.80 6.31
C PHE A 44 32.67 -6.84 7.82
N THR A 45 32.30 -5.75 8.49
CA THR A 45 32.05 -5.74 9.94
C THR A 45 30.62 -6.20 10.23
N LEU A 46 30.41 -6.93 11.32
CA LEU A 46 29.07 -7.35 11.75
C LEU A 46 28.49 -6.33 12.74
N SER A 47 27.34 -5.74 12.41
CA SER A 47 26.63 -4.79 13.26
C SER A 47 25.75 -5.45 14.34
N CYS A 48 25.66 -6.78 14.36
CA CYS A 48 24.90 -7.53 15.37
C CYS A 48 25.51 -8.91 15.69
N ASN A 49 25.25 -9.42 16.89
CA ASN A 49 25.82 -10.69 17.38
C ASN A 49 25.21 -11.96 16.72
N LYS A 50 24.14 -11.84 15.93
CA LYS A 50 23.40 -12.97 15.31
C LYS A 50 23.35 -12.84 13.79
N SER A 51 24.51 -12.80 13.15
CA SER A 51 24.61 -12.88 11.68
C SER A 51 24.35 -14.31 11.19
N VAL A 52 23.73 -14.43 10.01
CA VAL A 52 23.68 -15.68 9.22
C VAL A 52 25.09 -16.26 9.02
N THR A 53 26.09 -15.40 8.81
CA THR A 53 27.49 -15.81 8.59
C THR A 53 28.15 -16.46 9.81
N ASN A 54 27.53 -16.45 11.00
CA ASN A 54 28.15 -16.96 12.23
C ASN A 54 28.53 -18.45 12.17
N SER A 55 27.74 -19.29 11.48
CA SER A 55 28.03 -20.73 11.34
C SER A 55 29.20 -21.04 10.39
N TRP A 56 29.62 -20.06 9.58
CA TRP A 56 30.67 -20.24 8.58
C TRP A 56 32.06 -20.35 9.23
N THR A 57 32.61 -21.55 9.24
CA THR A 57 34.01 -21.86 9.58
C THR A 57 34.57 -22.86 8.56
N ARG A 58 35.89 -22.98 8.42
CA ARG A 58 36.52 -23.91 7.44
C ARG A 58 36.07 -25.36 7.64
N ASP A 59 35.86 -25.77 8.90
CA ASP A 59 35.51 -27.14 9.27
C ASP A 59 33.99 -27.37 9.44
N ALA A 60 33.16 -26.34 9.22
CA ALA A 60 31.71 -26.44 9.34
C ALA A 60 31.14 -27.41 8.29
N ILE A 61 30.13 -28.21 8.68
CA ILE A 61 29.49 -29.22 7.81
C ILE A 61 28.51 -28.55 6.83
N PHE A 62 27.85 -27.47 7.23
CA PHE A 62 27.01 -26.62 6.40
C PHE A 62 27.30 -25.14 6.71
N PHE A 63 26.87 -24.24 5.83
CA PHE A 63 26.94 -22.79 6.00
C PHE A 63 25.50 -22.26 5.93
N ASP A 64 25.03 -21.51 6.94
CA ASP A 64 23.69 -20.91 6.88
C ASP A 64 23.60 -19.94 5.69
N GLY A 65 22.46 -19.96 5.00
CA GLY A 65 22.21 -19.11 3.83
C GLY A 65 22.98 -19.52 2.56
N VAL A 66 23.73 -20.62 2.55
CA VAL A 66 24.53 -21.03 1.37
C VAL A 66 24.01 -22.36 0.81
N LEU A 67 23.77 -22.42 -0.49
CA LEU A 67 23.60 -23.67 -1.23
C LEU A 67 24.84 -23.96 -2.09
N PHE A 68 25.32 -25.19 -1.99
CA PHE A 68 26.35 -25.74 -2.87
C PHE A 68 25.69 -26.66 -3.91
N ASP A 69 26.16 -26.61 -5.15
CA ASP A 69 25.85 -27.61 -6.17
C ASP A 69 26.34 -28.99 -5.73
N LYS A 70 25.57 -30.04 -6.07
CA LYS A 70 25.86 -31.41 -5.60
C LYS A 70 27.00 -32.08 -6.35
N ASP A 71 27.21 -31.70 -7.60
CA ASP A 71 28.12 -32.36 -8.54
C ASP A 71 29.42 -31.55 -8.69
N THR A 72 29.32 -30.22 -8.86
CA THR A 72 30.50 -29.33 -9.00
C THR A 72 31.08 -28.89 -7.66
N GLY A 73 30.26 -28.86 -6.61
CA GLY A 73 30.60 -28.30 -5.30
C GLY A 73 30.85 -26.79 -5.26
N GLY A 74 30.41 -26.04 -6.28
CA GLY A 74 30.42 -24.57 -6.28
C GLY A 74 29.19 -23.97 -5.59
N VAL A 75 29.27 -22.69 -5.19
CA VAL A 75 28.15 -21.97 -4.57
C VAL A 75 27.14 -21.57 -5.63
N THR A 76 25.87 -21.92 -5.42
CA THR A 76 24.74 -21.61 -6.32
C THR A 76 23.72 -20.66 -5.71
N GLU A 77 23.56 -20.64 -4.39
CA GLU A 77 22.73 -19.63 -3.69
C GLU A 77 23.49 -18.99 -2.53
N LEU A 78 23.29 -17.69 -2.35
CA LEU A 78 23.74 -16.92 -1.20
C LEU A 78 22.62 -16.02 -0.67
N LYS A 79 22.08 -16.37 0.50
CA LYS A 79 20.94 -15.75 1.19
C LYS A 79 21.41 -15.11 2.50
N LEU A 80 21.76 -13.83 2.42
CA LEU A 80 22.29 -13.01 3.52
C LEU A 80 21.37 -11.82 3.90
N ARG A 81 20.07 -11.93 3.60
CA ARG A 81 19.03 -10.99 4.03
C ARG A 81 19.12 -10.72 5.53
N GLY A 82 19.37 -9.47 5.91
CA GLY A 82 19.46 -9.06 7.31
C GLY A 82 20.66 -9.65 8.07
N ALA A 83 21.71 -10.11 7.38
CA ALA A 83 22.90 -10.72 8.00
C ALA A 83 23.81 -9.75 8.77
N CYS A 84 23.39 -8.50 8.99
CA CYS A 84 24.10 -7.45 9.72
C CYS A 84 25.46 -7.05 9.11
N LEU A 85 25.65 -7.23 7.80
CA LEU A 85 26.87 -6.84 7.09
C LEU A 85 26.99 -5.32 7.03
N SER A 86 28.14 -4.76 7.40
CA SER A 86 28.42 -3.33 7.40
C SER A 86 29.84 -3.07 6.88
N GLY A 87 29.94 -2.30 5.79
CA GLY A 87 31.20 -2.08 5.07
C GLY A 87 30.96 -1.66 3.63
N THR A 88 31.99 -1.78 2.79
CA THR A 88 31.90 -1.55 1.34
C THR A 88 31.88 -2.90 0.60
N LEU A 89 31.21 -2.95 -0.55
CA LEU A 89 31.39 -4.03 -1.52
C LEU A 89 32.32 -3.53 -2.62
N ASP A 90 33.58 -3.90 -2.55
CA ASP A 90 34.65 -3.40 -3.43
C ASP A 90 34.81 -4.25 -4.69
N ALA A 91 35.32 -3.66 -5.78
CA ALA A 91 35.52 -4.33 -7.08
C ALA A 91 36.44 -5.56 -7.05
N ASN A 92 37.29 -5.69 -6.02
CA ASN A 92 38.16 -6.86 -5.80
C ASN A 92 37.56 -7.91 -4.83
N SER A 93 36.30 -7.74 -4.42
CA SER A 93 35.59 -8.65 -3.52
C SER A 93 35.66 -10.10 -3.99
N SER A 94 35.86 -11.00 -3.03
CA SER A 94 35.86 -12.44 -3.25
C SER A 94 34.49 -13.01 -3.65
N LEU A 95 33.40 -12.26 -3.49
CA LEU A 95 32.08 -12.55 -4.07
C LEU A 95 32.17 -12.82 -5.58
N PHE A 96 32.94 -12.01 -6.30
CA PHE A 96 33.06 -12.07 -7.77
C PHE A 96 33.92 -13.24 -8.29
N LYS A 97 34.28 -14.19 -7.41
CA LYS A 97 34.89 -15.49 -7.72
C LYS A 97 33.87 -16.64 -7.75
N LEU A 98 32.68 -16.44 -7.17
CA LEU A 98 31.61 -17.45 -7.07
C LEU A 98 30.85 -17.54 -8.41
N HIS A 99 31.53 -17.96 -9.48
CA HIS A 99 31.02 -17.85 -10.86
C HIS A 99 29.77 -18.71 -11.15
N GLN A 100 29.43 -19.67 -10.29
CA GLN A 100 28.23 -20.52 -10.40
C GLN A 100 27.02 -19.97 -9.61
N LEU A 101 27.15 -18.80 -8.98
CA LEU A 101 26.13 -18.17 -8.16
C LEU A 101 24.93 -17.73 -9.00
N ARG A 102 23.75 -18.26 -8.66
CA ARG A 102 22.48 -18.01 -9.36
C ARG A 102 21.54 -17.12 -8.56
N TYR A 103 21.48 -17.32 -7.26
CA TYR A 103 20.67 -16.54 -6.34
C TYR A 103 21.58 -15.75 -5.40
N LEU A 104 21.47 -14.42 -5.41
CA LEU A 104 22.16 -13.54 -4.47
C LEU A 104 21.19 -12.57 -3.79
N ASP A 105 21.10 -12.66 -2.48
CA ASP A 105 20.32 -11.76 -1.63
C ASP A 105 21.23 -11.19 -0.54
N LEU A 106 21.58 -9.90 -0.69
CA LEU A 106 22.31 -9.10 0.30
C LEU A 106 21.40 -8.04 0.94
N SER A 107 20.08 -8.20 0.87
CA SER A 107 19.11 -7.19 1.31
C SER A 107 19.11 -6.96 2.83
N LEU A 108 18.50 -5.85 3.28
CA LEU A 108 18.40 -5.49 4.71
C LEU A 108 19.77 -5.42 5.43
N ASN A 109 20.84 -5.06 4.72
CA ASN A 109 22.18 -4.90 5.27
C ASN A 109 22.59 -3.41 5.32
N ASN A 110 23.84 -3.16 5.70
CA ASN A 110 24.42 -1.83 5.88
C ASN A 110 25.61 -1.62 4.93
N ILE A 111 25.52 -2.15 3.71
CA ILE A 111 26.57 -2.00 2.67
C ILE A 111 26.51 -0.59 2.09
N SER A 112 27.63 0.14 2.11
CA SER A 112 27.69 1.57 1.74
C SER A 112 28.84 1.88 0.77
N SER A 113 28.72 1.40 -0.48
CA SER A 113 29.65 1.67 -1.59
C SER A 113 28.88 2.01 -2.87
N SER A 114 29.58 2.36 -3.95
CA SER A 114 28.99 2.28 -5.29
C SER A 114 28.83 0.83 -5.74
N LEU A 115 27.90 0.54 -6.65
CA LEU A 115 27.71 -0.81 -7.18
C LEU A 115 28.88 -1.18 -8.12
N PRO A 116 29.68 -2.24 -7.86
CA PRO A 116 30.80 -2.61 -8.72
C PRO A 116 30.34 -3.11 -10.10
N ALA A 117 31.15 -2.87 -11.13
CA ALA A 117 30.91 -3.43 -12.46
C ALA A 117 31.08 -4.96 -12.50
N GLU A 118 31.79 -5.51 -11.51
CA GLU A 118 32.12 -6.93 -11.37
C GLU A 118 30.92 -7.83 -11.04
N PHE A 119 29.74 -7.28 -10.73
CA PHE A 119 28.48 -8.02 -10.86
C PHE A 119 28.33 -8.60 -12.28
N GLY A 120 28.81 -7.88 -13.30
CA GLY A 120 29.04 -8.35 -14.67
C GLY A 120 30.17 -9.39 -14.82
N ARG A 121 30.42 -10.23 -13.81
CA ARG A 121 31.19 -11.49 -13.89
C ARG A 121 30.39 -12.72 -13.41
N LEU A 122 29.21 -12.52 -12.85
CA LEU A 122 28.35 -13.58 -12.32
C LEU A 122 27.39 -14.06 -13.43
N THR A 123 27.93 -14.73 -14.46
CA THR A 123 27.17 -15.13 -15.68
C THR A 123 25.99 -16.04 -15.42
N ASP A 124 26.00 -16.77 -14.30
CA ASP A 124 24.94 -17.68 -13.91
C ASP A 124 23.83 -17.03 -13.07
N LEU A 125 23.93 -15.72 -12.78
CA LEU A 125 23.01 -15.02 -11.90
C LEU A 125 21.59 -14.89 -12.49
N GLU A 126 20.64 -15.48 -11.80
CA GLU A 126 19.21 -15.57 -12.13
C GLU A 126 18.39 -14.60 -11.26
N PHE A 127 18.77 -14.41 -9.98
CA PHE A 127 18.11 -13.55 -9.00
C PHE A 127 19.13 -12.66 -8.26
N LEU A 128 18.86 -11.35 -8.18
CA LEU A 128 19.64 -10.39 -7.40
C LEU A 128 18.74 -9.47 -6.56
N ASP A 129 18.84 -9.55 -5.22
CA ASP A 129 18.22 -8.63 -4.26
C ASP A 129 19.31 -7.90 -3.44
N LEU A 130 19.35 -6.57 -3.58
CA LEU A 130 20.22 -5.64 -2.87
C LEU A 130 19.40 -4.59 -2.07
N HIS A 131 18.09 -4.79 -1.92
CA HIS A 131 17.18 -3.77 -1.38
C HIS A 131 17.42 -3.49 0.11
N GLN A 132 17.11 -2.26 0.54
CA GLN A 132 17.42 -1.78 1.90
C GLN A 132 18.90 -1.96 2.27
N ASN A 133 19.76 -1.27 1.51
CA ASN A 133 21.17 -1.06 1.80
C ASN A 133 21.48 0.45 1.76
N ARG A 134 22.75 0.84 1.58
CA ARG A 134 23.19 2.22 1.38
C ARG A 134 24.06 2.35 0.13
N PHE A 135 23.75 1.61 -0.94
CA PHE A 135 24.48 1.74 -2.21
C PHE A 135 24.30 3.15 -2.77
N THR A 136 25.39 3.77 -3.25
CA THR A 136 25.43 5.18 -3.70
C THR A 136 25.94 5.34 -5.13
N GLY A 137 25.77 6.54 -5.70
CA GLY A 137 26.32 6.88 -7.02
C GLY A 137 25.51 6.31 -8.18
N GLU A 138 26.10 6.29 -9.37
CA GLU A 138 25.45 5.78 -10.58
C GLU A 138 25.59 4.25 -10.69
N LEU A 139 24.67 3.63 -11.42
CA LEU A 139 24.81 2.23 -11.82
C LEU A 139 25.94 2.09 -12.87
N PRO A 140 26.81 1.07 -12.77
CA PRO A 140 28.01 0.94 -13.59
C PRO A 140 27.65 0.77 -15.08
N SER A 141 27.97 1.76 -15.90
CA SER A 141 27.72 1.77 -17.35
C SER A 141 28.65 0.85 -18.15
N SER A 142 29.68 0.28 -17.51
CA SER A 142 30.68 -0.61 -18.10
C SER A 142 30.27 -2.09 -18.16
N ILE A 143 29.12 -2.47 -17.59
CA ILE A 143 28.55 -3.81 -17.79
C ILE A 143 28.04 -3.89 -19.24
N SER A 144 28.68 -4.73 -20.05
CA SER A 144 28.51 -4.72 -21.52
C SER A 144 27.18 -5.31 -21.99
N ASN A 145 26.54 -4.64 -22.95
CA ASN A 145 25.34 -5.14 -23.65
C ASN A 145 25.55 -6.47 -24.40
N THR A 146 26.78 -6.92 -24.65
CA THR A 146 27.04 -8.10 -25.51
C THR A 146 27.12 -9.44 -24.78
N THR A 147 27.37 -9.44 -23.47
CA THR A 147 27.21 -10.61 -22.58
C THR A 147 27.42 -10.20 -21.12
N VAL A 148 26.62 -10.75 -20.20
CA VAL A 148 27.05 -11.59 -19.06
C VAL A 148 25.81 -12.04 -18.29
N LEU A 149 24.95 -11.12 -17.84
CA LEU A 149 23.80 -11.38 -16.97
C LEU A 149 22.55 -11.88 -17.73
N THR A 150 22.73 -12.74 -18.73
CA THR A 150 21.63 -13.13 -19.65
C THR A 150 20.54 -13.97 -19.00
N LYS A 151 20.79 -14.57 -17.83
CA LYS A 151 19.80 -15.32 -17.05
C LYS A 151 19.01 -14.49 -16.04
N LEU A 152 19.43 -13.25 -15.78
CA LEU A 152 18.90 -12.45 -14.68
C LEU A 152 17.42 -12.08 -14.94
N HIS A 153 16.52 -12.71 -14.20
CA HIS A 153 15.07 -12.55 -14.36
C HIS A 153 14.42 -11.71 -13.26
N PHE A 154 15.11 -11.56 -12.12
CA PHE A 154 14.71 -10.72 -10.99
C PHE A 154 15.85 -9.79 -10.56
N LEU A 155 15.55 -8.49 -10.42
CA LEU A 155 16.48 -7.46 -9.92
C LEU A 155 15.76 -6.52 -8.93
N ASP A 156 16.14 -6.53 -7.65
CA ASP A 156 15.73 -5.51 -6.68
C ASP A 156 16.94 -4.73 -6.19
N ILE A 157 16.94 -3.42 -6.40
CA ILE A 157 17.94 -2.47 -5.89
C ILE A 157 17.27 -1.32 -5.12
N SER A 158 16.03 -1.52 -4.70
CA SER A 158 15.19 -0.49 -4.12
C SER A 158 15.62 -0.07 -2.71
N ASN A 159 15.23 1.13 -2.30
CA ASN A 159 15.53 1.70 -0.99
C ASN A 159 17.04 1.75 -0.71
N ASN A 160 17.75 2.43 -1.61
CA ASN A 160 19.18 2.69 -1.57
C ASN A 160 19.41 4.21 -1.76
N SER A 161 20.57 4.64 -2.26
CA SER A 161 20.87 6.04 -2.60
C SER A 161 21.58 6.13 -3.96
N LEU A 162 21.16 5.27 -4.89
CA LEU A 162 21.61 5.28 -6.28
C LEU A 162 20.99 6.47 -7.02
N GLN A 163 21.69 7.00 -8.03
CA GLN A 163 21.30 8.24 -8.72
C GLN A 163 21.59 8.21 -10.22
N GLY A 164 21.12 9.25 -10.92
CA GLY A 164 21.40 9.47 -12.35
C GLY A 164 20.59 8.56 -13.25
N LYS A 165 21.19 8.12 -14.36
CA LYS A 165 20.50 7.33 -15.39
C LYS A 165 20.60 5.84 -15.11
N VAL A 166 19.52 5.11 -15.36
CA VAL A 166 19.54 3.63 -15.31
C VAL A 166 20.08 3.10 -16.65
N PRO A 167 21.24 2.43 -16.71
CA PRO A 167 21.92 2.11 -17.97
C PRO A 167 21.17 1.11 -18.87
N GLU A 168 21.40 1.22 -20.19
CA GLU A 168 20.83 0.34 -21.22
C GLU A 168 21.11 -1.16 -21.01
N TRP A 169 22.15 -1.56 -20.26
CA TRP A 169 22.38 -2.98 -19.96
C TRP A 169 21.26 -3.58 -19.10
N VAL A 170 20.65 -2.80 -18.19
CA VAL A 170 19.48 -3.23 -17.38
C VAL A 170 18.27 -3.48 -18.28
N TRP A 171 18.14 -2.67 -19.33
CA TRP A 171 16.98 -2.63 -20.23
C TRP A 171 17.11 -3.56 -21.43
N SER A 172 18.31 -4.08 -21.69
CA SER A 172 18.59 -5.10 -22.70
C SER A 172 18.74 -6.52 -22.12
N LEU A 173 18.53 -6.70 -20.81
CA LEU A 173 18.49 -8.03 -20.17
C LEU A 173 17.38 -8.90 -20.81
N PRO A 174 17.73 -10.02 -21.50
CA PRO A 174 16.78 -10.77 -22.32
C PRO A 174 15.82 -11.67 -21.53
N SER A 175 16.06 -11.83 -20.23
CA SER A 175 15.24 -12.66 -19.32
C SER A 175 14.57 -11.86 -18.20
N LEU A 176 14.74 -10.54 -18.15
CA LEU A 176 14.22 -9.73 -17.04
C LEU A 176 12.69 -9.74 -17.01
N THR A 177 12.12 -10.34 -15.97
CA THR A 177 10.66 -10.42 -15.73
C THR A 177 10.19 -9.44 -14.66
N ALA A 178 10.98 -9.23 -13.61
CA ALA A 178 10.64 -8.39 -12.47
C ALA A 178 11.81 -7.48 -12.13
N THR A 179 11.55 -6.18 -12.00
CA THR A 179 12.55 -5.21 -11.55
C THR A 179 11.97 -4.17 -10.60
N ASN A 180 12.73 -3.85 -9.55
CA ASN A 180 12.38 -2.88 -8.54
C ASN A 180 13.52 -1.89 -8.30
N LEU A 181 13.32 -0.66 -8.78
CA LEU A 181 14.25 0.48 -8.69
C LEU A 181 13.81 1.51 -7.65
N SER A 182 12.71 1.23 -6.94
CA SER A 182 11.98 2.23 -6.15
C SER A 182 12.82 2.83 -5.01
N ARG A 183 12.51 4.05 -4.56
CA ARG A 183 13.22 4.71 -3.44
C ARG A 183 14.73 4.85 -3.72
N ASN A 184 15.04 5.56 -4.79
CA ASN A 184 16.37 5.98 -5.23
C ASN A 184 16.26 7.42 -5.80
N SER A 185 17.29 7.89 -6.49
CA SER A 185 17.38 9.23 -7.09
C SER A 185 17.61 9.17 -8.62
N PHE A 186 17.01 8.18 -9.30
CA PHE A 186 17.13 8.05 -10.76
C PHE A 186 16.31 9.12 -11.50
N ASP A 187 16.83 9.66 -12.61
CA ASP A 187 16.27 10.83 -13.32
C ASP A 187 15.66 10.54 -14.72
N SER A 188 16.16 9.54 -15.44
CA SER A 188 15.77 9.21 -16.81
C SER A 188 14.94 7.92 -16.91
N PHE A 189 13.75 8.01 -17.47
CA PHE A 189 12.82 6.88 -17.60
C PHE A 189 13.22 5.89 -18.74
N PRO A 190 13.03 4.56 -18.58
CA PRO A 190 13.64 3.54 -19.45
C PRO A 190 12.91 3.02 -20.71
N ASN A 191 13.71 2.36 -21.56
CA ASN A 191 13.31 1.48 -22.67
C ASN A 191 12.96 0.06 -22.17
N VAL A 192 11.83 -0.12 -21.47
CA VAL A 192 11.50 -1.39 -20.79
C VAL A 192 11.43 -2.59 -21.75
N PRO A 193 12.14 -3.71 -21.48
CA PRO A 193 12.14 -4.88 -22.35
C PRO A 193 10.78 -5.64 -22.33
N PRO A 194 10.40 -6.30 -23.42
CA PRO A 194 9.07 -6.91 -23.59
C PRO A 194 8.80 -8.13 -22.71
N THR A 195 9.78 -8.60 -21.96
CA THR A 195 9.70 -9.71 -20.99
C THR A 195 9.20 -9.26 -19.60
N VAL A 196 9.21 -7.96 -19.30
CA VAL A 196 8.88 -7.44 -17.97
C VAL A 196 7.37 -7.57 -17.69
N THR A 197 7.04 -8.28 -16.62
CA THR A 197 5.69 -8.44 -16.09
C THR A 197 5.45 -7.60 -14.83
N TYR A 198 6.51 -7.26 -14.10
CA TYR A 198 6.49 -6.44 -12.89
C TYR A 198 7.55 -5.33 -12.95
N LEU A 199 7.11 -4.07 -12.87
CA LEU A 199 7.99 -2.91 -12.78
C LEU A 199 7.57 -2.01 -11.60
N ALA A 200 8.46 -1.90 -10.61
CA ALA A 200 8.35 -0.92 -9.53
C ALA A 200 9.49 0.09 -9.64
N ALA A 201 9.14 1.37 -9.79
CA ALA A 201 10.08 2.47 -10.01
C ALA A 201 9.68 3.74 -9.21
N SER A 202 8.84 3.57 -8.18
CA SER A 202 8.27 4.68 -7.43
C SER A 202 9.28 5.37 -6.52
N ASN A 203 8.99 6.61 -6.11
CA ASN A 203 9.87 7.39 -5.23
C ASN A 203 11.27 7.56 -5.84
N ASN A 204 11.31 8.13 -7.03
CA ASN A 204 12.51 8.50 -7.79
C ASN A 204 12.35 9.95 -8.30
N ASN A 205 13.26 10.40 -9.18
CA ASN A 205 13.19 11.71 -9.83
C ASN A 205 12.91 11.59 -11.34
N PHE A 206 12.19 10.54 -11.77
CA PHE A 206 11.96 10.31 -13.20
C PHE A 206 11.17 11.44 -13.84
N THR A 207 11.66 11.96 -14.96
CA THR A 207 11.08 13.09 -15.71
C THR A 207 10.67 12.71 -17.14
N GLY A 208 9.87 13.56 -17.78
CA GLY A 208 9.39 13.36 -19.15
C GLY A 208 8.08 12.59 -19.21
N GLU A 209 7.67 12.20 -20.42
CA GLU A 209 6.45 11.42 -20.62
C GLU A 209 6.65 9.92 -20.34
N ILE A 210 5.58 9.23 -19.95
CA ILE A 210 5.57 7.76 -19.84
C ILE A 210 5.79 7.18 -21.25
N PRO A 211 6.89 6.45 -21.51
CA PRO A 211 7.24 6.06 -22.87
C PRO A 211 6.40 4.90 -23.40
N LEU A 212 6.28 4.86 -24.73
CA LEU A 212 5.61 3.79 -25.46
C LEU A 212 6.40 2.46 -25.43
N SER A 213 7.61 2.43 -24.87
CA SER A 213 8.34 1.18 -24.59
C SER A 213 7.55 0.25 -23.66
N LEU A 214 6.80 0.80 -22.71
CA LEU A 214 5.88 0.08 -21.83
C LEU A 214 4.69 -0.56 -22.57
N CYS A 215 4.43 -0.20 -23.83
CA CYS A 215 3.43 -0.86 -24.68
C CYS A 215 3.94 -2.18 -25.30
N ASN A 216 5.26 -2.42 -25.31
CA ASN A 216 5.87 -3.62 -25.88
C ASN A 216 5.66 -4.89 -25.02
N PRO A 217 5.81 -4.87 -23.67
CA PRO A 217 5.50 -6.03 -22.83
C PRO A 217 4.00 -6.33 -22.81
N LYS A 218 3.59 -7.29 -23.64
CA LYS A 218 2.20 -7.79 -23.73
C LYS A 218 1.63 -8.30 -22.39
N ASN A 219 2.53 -8.67 -21.46
CA ASN A 219 2.22 -9.27 -20.17
C ASN A 219 2.62 -8.36 -18.99
N LEU A 220 2.73 -7.04 -19.16
CA LEU A 220 2.95 -6.13 -18.04
C LEU A 220 1.73 -6.13 -17.11
N LEU A 221 1.85 -6.79 -15.95
CA LEU A 221 0.77 -6.96 -14.98
C LEU A 221 0.80 -5.87 -13.89
N PHE A 222 1.99 -5.50 -13.43
CA PHE A 222 2.18 -4.53 -12.35
C PHE A 222 3.09 -3.39 -12.80
N LEU A 223 2.62 -2.16 -12.61
CA LEU A 223 3.35 -0.94 -12.92
C LEU A 223 3.15 0.09 -11.80
N ASP A 224 4.18 0.31 -10.98
CA ASP A 224 4.23 1.38 -9.99
C ASP A 224 5.30 2.43 -10.35
N LEU A 225 4.84 3.58 -10.84
CA LEU A 225 5.67 4.75 -11.17
C LEU A 225 5.39 5.93 -10.22
N SER A 226 4.77 5.67 -9.06
CA SER A 226 4.28 6.73 -8.18
C SER A 226 5.38 7.58 -7.54
N ASN A 227 5.05 8.82 -7.15
CA ASN A 227 5.96 9.76 -6.50
C ASN A 227 7.23 10.02 -7.34
N ASN A 228 7.00 10.58 -8.53
CA ASN A 228 7.99 10.95 -9.55
C ASN A 228 7.60 12.30 -10.20
N SER A 229 8.34 12.72 -11.23
CA SER A 229 8.13 13.98 -11.97
C SER A 229 7.64 13.76 -13.40
N LEU A 230 6.88 12.69 -13.65
CA LEU A 230 6.40 12.32 -15.00
C LEU A 230 5.28 13.25 -15.49
N THR A 231 5.24 13.50 -16.79
CA THR A 231 4.35 14.46 -17.46
C THR A 231 3.56 13.81 -18.60
N GLY A 232 2.67 14.58 -19.24
CA GLY A 232 1.98 14.15 -20.46
C GLY A 232 0.74 13.30 -20.20
N SER A 233 0.32 12.55 -21.22
CA SER A 233 -0.87 11.69 -21.19
C SER A 233 -0.52 10.26 -20.76
N VAL A 234 -1.41 9.56 -20.04
CA VAL A 234 -1.22 8.12 -19.76
C VAL A 234 -1.35 7.31 -21.06
N PRO A 235 -0.33 6.55 -21.50
CA PRO A 235 -0.40 5.80 -22.75
C PRO A 235 -1.51 4.77 -22.77
N ARG A 236 -2.29 4.76 -23.86
CA ARG A 236 -3.46 3.87 -24.02
C ARG A 236 -3.13 2.39 -23.81
N CYS A 237 -1.97 1.91 -24.24
CA CYS A 237 -1.59 0.50 -24.05
C CYS A 237 -1.65 0.01 -22.60
N LEU A 238 -1.41 0.89 -21.61
CA LEU A 238 -1.48 0.56 -20.19
C LEU A 238 -2.91 0.24 -19.73
N SER A 239 -3.92 0.71 -20.47
CA SER A 239 -5.33 0.41 -20.21
C SER A 239 -5.80 -0.93 -20.79
N GLU A 240 -4.90 -1.66 -21.47
CA GLU A 240 -5.20 -2.90 -22.22
C GLU A 240 -4.59 -4.16 -21.56
N SER A 241 -3.47 -4.06 -20.85
CA SER A 241 -2.77 -5.20 -20.19
C SER A 241 -2.64 -5.12 -18.67
N VAL A 242 -2.47 -3.94 -18.08
CA VAL A 242 -2.02 -3.77 -16.68
C VAL A 242 -3.11 -4.13 -15.66
N THR A 243 -2.77 -4.97 -14.69
CA THR A 243 -3.62 -5.39 -13.57
C THR A 243 -3.56 -4.39 -12.41
N VAL A 244 -2.38 -3.88 -12.09
CA VAL A 244 -2.12 -2.85 -11.08
C VAL A 244 -1.39 -1.68 -11.71
N LEU A 245 -2.08 -0.55 -11.87
CA LEU A 245 -1.53 0.68 -12.43
C LEU A 245 -1.50 1.77 -11.34
N ASN A 246 -0.31 2.04 -10.80
CA ASN A 246 -0.08 3.11 -9.83
C ASN A 246 0.82 4.20 -10.43
N LEU A 247 0.24 5.37 -10.66
CA LEU A 247 0.90 6.56 -11.19
C LEU A 247 0.74 7.77 -10.23
N ARG A 248 0.37 7.53 -8.96
CA ARG A 248 0.11 8.57 -7.95
C ARG A 248 1.27 9.56 -7.83
N ARG A 249 1.02 10.84 -7.54
CA ARG A 249 2.05 11.90 -7.35
C ARG A 249 3.00 11.99 -8.55
N ASN A 250 2.45 12.49 -9.65
CA ASN A 250 3.16 12.87 -10.87
C ASN A 250 2.52 14.17 -11.42
N SER A 251 2.83 14.56 -12.65
CA SER A 251 2.25 15.70 -13.38
C SER A 251 1.51 15.29 -14.66
N LEU A 252 0.85 14.13 -14.64
CA LEU A 252 0.08 13.60 -15.76
C LEU A 252 -1.20 14.41 -15.99
N THR A 253 -1.58 14.62 -17.25
CA THR A 253 -2.64 15.58 -17.63
C THR A 253 -3.94 14.93 -18.11
N SER A 254 -3.93 13.65 -18.47
CA SER A 254 -5.10 12.91 -18.99
C SER A 254 -4.99 11.40 -18.76
N LEU A 255 -6.17 10.74 -18.76
CA LEU A 255 -6.32 9.29 -18.90
C LEU A 255 -6.66 8.93 -20.36
N PRO A 256 -6.41 7.70 -20.84
CA PRO A 256 -6.86 7.26 -22.16
C PRO A 256 -8.38 7.12 -22.23
N ASP A 257 -8.98 7.47 -23.37
CA ASP A 257 -10.45 7.46 -23.58
C ASP A 257 -11.11 6.08 -23.37
N ALA A 258 -10.33 5.03 -23.59
CA ALA A 258 -10.76 3.64 -23.54
C ALA A 258 -9.86 2.84 -22.58
N PHE A 259 -10.46 2.22 -21.56
CA PHE A 259 -9.94 1.05 -20.87
C PHE A 259 -10.58 -0.21 -21.47
N SER A 260 -9.75 -1.15 -21.92
CA SER A 260 -10.19 -2.41 -22.53
C SER A 260 -9.79 -3.63 -21.71
N ASN A 261 -8.90 -3.49 -20.72
CA ASN A 261 -8.45 -4.59 -19.89
C ASN A 261 -9.56 -5.12 -18.96
N SER A 262 -9.94 -6.38 -19.15
CA SER A 262 -10.82 -7.10 -18.23
C SER A 262 -10.14 -7.46 -16.89
N SER A 263 -8.80 -7.47 -16.86
CA SER A 263 -7.96 -7.82 -15.71
C SER A 263 -7.54 -6.64 -14.83
N LEU A 264 -7.87 -5.39 -15.19
CA LEU A 264 -7.52 -4.22 -14.37
C LEU A 264 -8.22 -4.30 -13.01
N LYS A 265 -7.44 -4.23 -11.93
CA LYS A 265 -7.88 -4.30 -10.53
C LYS A 265 -7.65 -3.02 -9.76
N VAL A 266 -6.48 -2.39 -9.94
CA VAL A 266 -6.09 -1.16 -9.24
C VAL A 266 -5.75 -0.08 -10.25
N LEU A 267 -6.42 1.07 -10.10
CA LEU A 267 -6.08 2.31 -10.78
C LEU A 267 -5.87 3.39 -9.70
N ASP A 268 -4.62 3.72 -9.38
CA ASP A 268 -4.27 4.90 -8.58
C ASP A 268 -3.57 5.91 -9.48
N VAL A 269 -4.20 7.07 -9.67
CA VAL A 269 -3.64 8.24 -10.36
C VAL A 269 -3.76 9.50 -9.50
N GLY A 270 -3.89 9.36 -8.19
CA GLY A 270 -4.06 10.44 -7.24
C GLY A 270 -2.91 11.45 -7.26
N HIS A 271 -3.18 12.70 -6.90
CA HIS A 271 -2.26 13.84 -6.94
C HIS A 271 -1.55 14.00 -8.31
N ASN A 272 -2.33 14.19 -9.37
CA ASN A 272 -1.84 14.49 -10.72
C ASN A 272 -2.50 15.79 -11.23
N GLN A 273 -2.36 16.07 -12.53
CA GLN A 273 -2.99 17.22 -13.20
C GLN A 273 -4.16 16.81 -14.12
N ILE A 274 -4.69 15.59 -13.94
CA ILE A 274 -5.67 14.96 -14.84
C ILE A 274 -6.94 15.79 -14.90
N ASN A 275 -7.39 16.10 -16.11
CA ASN A 275 -8.59 16.90 -16.36
C ASN A 275 -9.58 16.15 -17.27
N GLY A 276 -10.71 16.79 -17.59
CA GLY A 276 -11.77 16.18 -18.39
C GLY A 276 -12.71 15.32 -17.53
N LYS A 277 -13.11 14.16 -18.08
CA LYS A 277 -14.09 13.23 -17.50
C LYS A 277 -13.46 11.88 -17.19
N LEU A 278 -14.12 11.05 -16.38
CA LEU A 278 -13.67 9.67 -16.19
C LEU A 278 -13.98 8.84 -17.45
N PRO A 279 -13.01 8.05 -17.98
CA PRO A 279 -13.25 7.16 -19.11
C PRO A 279 -14.35 6.14 -18.81
N ARG A 280 -15.54 6.37 -19.37
CA ARG A 280 -16.75 5.54 -19.16
C ARG A 280 -16.51 4.05 -19.43
N SER A 281 -15.60 3.75 -20.34
CA SER A 281 -15.10 2.42 -20.67
C SER A 281 -14.72 1.55 -19.46
N LEU A 282 -14.32 2.15 -18.33
CA LEU A 282 -14.11 1.49 -17.03
C LEU A 282 -15.35 0.70 -16.53
N GLU A 283 -16.57 0.96 -17.03
CA GLU A 283 -17.78 0.14 -16.75
C GLU A 283 -17.62 -1.35 -17.20
N HIS A 284 -16.63 -1.65 -18.06
CA HIS A 284 -16.30 -3.00 -18.54
C HIS A 284 -15.19 -3.70 -17.74
N CYS A 285 -14.42 -2.98 -16.90
CA CYS A 285 -13.33 -3.55 -16.10
C CYS A 285 -13.89 -4.34 -14.90
N LYS A 286 -14.47 -5.52 -15.15
CA LYS A 286 -15.19 -6.29 -14.10
C LYS A 286 -14.30 -6.84 -12.98
N SER A 287 -12.97 -6.82 -13.15
CA SER A 287 -12.01 -7.13 -12.08
C SER A 287 -11.70 -5.95 -11.16
N LEU A 288 -12.16 -4.73 -11.47
CA LEU A 288 -11.75 -3.50 -10.78
C LEU A 288 -12.17 -3.51 -9.30
N GLU A 289 -11.18 -3.42 -8.42
CA GLU A 289 -11.28 -3.48 -6.96
C GLU A 289 -11.05 -2.10 -6.31
N PHE A 290 -10.15 -1.29 -6.86
CA PHE A 290 -9.71 -0.02 -6.28
C PHE A 290 -9.55 1.06 -7.36
N VAL A 291 -10.22 2.21 -7.17
CA VAL A 291 -10.09 3.41 -8.01
C VAL A 291 -9.79 4.62 -7.15
N ASP A 292 -8.61 5.23 -7.34
CA ASP A 292 -8.22 6.50 -6.72
C ASP A 292 -7.79 7.51 -7.79
N VAL A 293 -8.49 8.65 -7.79
CA VAL A 293 -8.20 9.81 -8.63
C VAL A 293 -8.07 11.09 -7.79
N GLU A 294 -7.79 10.99 -6.48
CA GLU A 294 -7.68 12.11 -5.52
C GLU A 294 -6.86 13.28 -6.08
N GLY A 295 -7.21 14.53 -5.74
CA GLY A 295 -6.29 15.66 -5.91
C GLY A 295 -5.93 15.95 -7.36
N ASN A 296 -6.90 15.82 -8.26
CA ASN A 296 -6.77 16.07 -9.70
C ASN A 296 -7.66 17.26 -10.12
N ARG A 297 -7.92 17.42 -11.43
CA ARG A 297 -8.72 18.50 -12.02
C ARG A 297 -9.95 17.95 -12.77
N ILE A 298 -10.38 16.73 -12.46
CA ILE A 298 -11.48 16.03 -13.16
C ILE A 298 -12.80 16.75 -12.88
N ASN A 299 -13.54 17.04 -13.96
CA ASN A 299 -14.75 17.86 -13.97
C ASN A 299 -15.90 17.06 -14.61
N ASP A 300 -16.54 16.23 -13.80
CA ASP A 300 -17.54 15.26 -14.24
C ASP A 300 -18.70 15.14 -13.23
N THR A 301 -19.78 14.47 -13.62
CA THR A 301 -20.82 14.05 -12.68
C THR A 301 -20.42 12.78 -11.95
N PHE A 302 -21.11 12.42 -10.86
CA PHE A 302 -20.84 11.16 -10.15
C PHE A 302 -20.92 9.94 -11.10
N PRO A 303 -19.92 9.04 -11.11
CA PRO A 303 -19.83 7.94 -12.08
C PRO A 303 -20.75 6.76 -11.72
N PHE A 304 -22.07 6.98 -11.79
CA PHE A 304 -23.10 5.96 -11.49
C PHE A 304 -22.94 4.65 -12.30
N TRP A 305 -22.30 4.70 -13.47
CA TRP A 305 -22.02 3.54 -14.31
C TRP A 305 -20.97 2.58 -13.71
N LEU A 306 -20.17 3.01 -12.72
CA LEU A 306 -19.31 2.11 -11.93
C LEU A 306 -20.09 1.18 -10.99
N LYS A 307 -21.38 1.44 -10.74
CA LYS A 307 -22.18 0.71 -9.74
C LYS A 307 -22.26 -0.80 -10.03
N ASP A 308 -22.30 -1.19 -11.30
CA ASP A 308 -22.47 -2.57 -11.77
C ASP A 308 -21.11 -3.28 -11.97
N LEU A 309 -20.09 -2.88 -11.19
CA LEU A 309 -18.80 -3.56 -11.06
C LEU A 309 -18.83 -4.52 -9.86
N PRO A 310 -18.68 -5.84 -10.07
CA PRO A 310 -18.93 -6.85 -9.03
C PRO A 310 -17.81 -6.96 -7.99
N ASN A 311 -16.72 -6.20 -8.12
CA ASN A 311 -15.52 -6.29 -7.29
C ASN A 311 -15.07 -4.96 -6.66
N LEU A 312 -15.73 -3.84 -6.96
CA LEU A 312 -15.28 -2.52 -6.52
C LEU A 312 -15.45 -2.34 -5.00
N ILE A 313 -14.32 -2.22 -4.29
CA ILE A 313 -14.21 -2.09 -2.84
C ILE A 313 -13.96 -0.62 -2.42
N ALA A 314 -13.20 0.13 -3.21
CA ALA A 314 -12.87 1.53 -2.94
C ALA A 314 -13.06 2.45 -4.15
N LEU A 315 -13.70 3.60 -3.93
CA LEU A 315 -13.89 4.66 -4.92
C LEU A 315 -13.53 6.02 -4.29
N ILE A 316 -12.37 6.55 -4.67
CA ILE A 316 -11.77 7.77 -4.11
C ILE A 316 -11.71 8.84 -5.23
N LEU A 317 -12.59 9.83 -5.12
CA LEU A 317 -12.78 10.95 -6.05
C LEU A 317 -12.38 12.30 -5.43
N ARG A 318 -11.78 12.29 -4.23
CA ARG A 318 -11.46 13.44 -3.37
C ARG A 318 -10.72 14.58 -4.08
N SER A 319 -10.92 15.82 -3.64
CA SER A 319 -10.17 17.01 -4.08
C SER A 319 -10.12 17.16 -5.61
N ASN A 320 -11.29 17.19 -6.24
CA ASN A 320 -11.46 17.31 -7.70
C ASN A 320 -12.51 18.40 -8.01
N ARG A 321 -13.16 18.34 -9.17
CA ARG A 321 -14.22 19.25 -9.61
C ARG A 321 -15.52 18.50 -9.93
N PHE A 322 -15.75 17.33 -9.34
CA PHE A 322 -16.97 16.56 -9.60
C PHE A 322 -18.21 17.30 -9.06
N TYR A 323 -19.33 17.25 -9.78
CA TYR A 323 -20.51 18.09 -9.52
C TYR A 323 -21.85 17.37 -9.72
N GLY A 324 -22.93 18.04 -9.33
CA GLY A 324 -24.31 17.55 -9.45
C GLY A 324 -24.74 16.62 -8.31
N PRO A 325 -25.95 16.06 -8.38
CA PRO A 325 -26.52 15.26 -7.31
C PRO A 325 -26.02 13.82 -7.29
N LEU A 326 -25.89 13.25 -6.08
CA LEU A 326 -25.71 11.80 -5.86
C LEU A 326 -27.01 10.99 -6.07
N SER A 327 -28.14 11.65 -6.31
CA SER A 327 -29.44 11.04 -6.55
C SER A 327 -29.76 10.92 -8.05
N SER A 328 -29.68 9.71 -8.60
CA SER A 328 -30.25 9.40 -9.92
C SER A 328 -31.78 9.20 -9.79
N PRO A 329 -32.63 9.91 -10.56
CA PRO A 329 -34.09 9.84 -10.39
C PRO A 329 -34.77 8.49 -10.73
N GLN A 330 -34.03 7.49 -11.23
CA GLN A 330 -34.62 6.31 -11.88
C GLN A 330 -34.12 4.95 -11.35
N HIS A 331 -33.00 4.89 -10.63
CA HIS A 331 -32.37 3.61 -10.26
C HIS A 331 -31.83 3.64 -8.83
N PRO A 332 -32.15 2.64 -7.97
CA PRO A 332 -31.45 2.46 -6.70
C PRO A 332 -29.98 2.05 -6.95
N LEU A 333 -29.08 2.37 -6.02
CA LEU A 333 -27.63 2.18 -6.17
C LEU A 333 -27.18 0.78 -5.70
N PRO A 334 -26.64 -0.10 -6.54
CA PRO A 334 -26.19 -1.43 -6.15
C PRO A 334 -24.65 -1.55 -6.14
N PHE A 335 -23.95 -0.67 -5.40
CA PHE A 335 -22.50 -0.78 -5.16
C PHE A 335 -22.18 -1.98 -4.23
N SER A 336 -22.36 -3.19 -4.75
CA SER A 336 -22.56 -4.44 -3.97
C SER A 336 -21.34 -4.99 -3.21
N LYS A 337 -20.18 -4.33 -3.27
CA LYS A 337 -19.00 -4.61 -2.43
C LYS A 337 -18.28 -3.35 -1.94
N LEU A 338 -18.81 -2.15 -2.19
CA LEU A 338 -18.09 -0.91 -1.88
C LEU A 338 -18.03 -0.72 -0.35
N MET A 339 -16.81 -0.64 0.16
CA MET A 339 -16.51 -0.43 1.59
C MET A 339 -16.05 1.01 1.84
N ILE A 340 -15.24 1.56 0.93
CA ILE A 340 -14.69 2.92 1.01
C ILE A 340 -15.31 3.79 -0.08
N ILE A 341 -15.94 4.88 0.33
CA ILE A 341 -16.19 6.03 -0.54
C ILE A 341 -15.54 7.28 0.04
N ASP A 342 -14.81 8.00 -0.81
CA ASP A 342 -14.29 9.31 -0.48
C ASP A 342 -14.52 10.24 -1.67
N ILE A 343 -15.41 11.22 -1.48
CA ILE A 343 -15.73 12.25 -2.47
C ILE A 343 -15.44 13.65 -1.92
N ALA A 344 -14.63 13.75 -0.87
CA ALA A 344 -14.45 14.99 -0.12
C ALA A 344 -13.84 16.12 -0.98
N GLY A 345 -14.14 17.39 -0.65
CA GLY A 345 -13.55 18.53 -1.36
C GLY A 345 -13.91 18.59 -2.85
N ASN A 346 -15.20 18.47 -3.16
CA ASN A 346 -15.73 18.51 -4.53
C ASN A 346 -16.87 19.55 -4.65
N MET A 347 -17.62 19.50 -5.74
CA MET A 347 -18.72 20.40 -6.06
C MET A 347 -20.10 19.70 -6.09
N PHE A 348 -20.22 18.49 -5.55
CA PHE A 348 -21.49 17.75 -5.49
C PHE A 348 -22.55 18.52 -4.71
N ASP A 349 -23.81 18.39 -5.12
CA ASP A 349 -24.94 19.18 -4.61
C ASP A 349 -26.24 18.35 -4.48
N GLY A 350 -27.36 19.03 -4.25
CA GLY A 350 -28.65 18.39 -4.03
C GLY A 350 -28.76 17.66 -2.68
N SER A 351 -29.78 16.82 -2.55
CA SER A 351 -30.06 16.06 -1.33
C SER A 351 -29.89 14.55 -1.51
N LEU A 352 -29.58 13.88 -0.39
CA LEU A 352 -29.51 12.43 -0.31
C LEU A 352 -30.94 11.86 -0.14
N PRO A 353 -31.38 10.89 -0.96
CA PRO A 353 -32.66 10.21 -0.79
C PRO A 353 -32.77 9.49 0.57
N PRO A 354 -33.97 9.44 1.19
CA PRO A 354 -34.17 8.74 2.46
C PRO A 354 -33.68 7.28 2.50
N ASN A 355 -33.68 6.61 1.34
CA ASN A 355 -33.27 5.21 1.15
C ASN A 355 -31.85 5.04 0.55
N TYR A 356 -31.03 6.10 0.47
CA TYR A 356 -29.75 6.08 -0.25
C TYR A 356 -28.80 4.93 0.15
N PHE A 357 -28.66 4.65 1.45
CA PHE A 357 -27.73 3.65 1.97
C PHE A 357 -28.32 2.22 2.11
N VAL A 358 -29.61 2.02 1.80
CA VAL A 358 -30.31 0.73 2.00
C VAL A 358 -29.57 -0.43 1.35
N ASN A 359 -29.19 -0.27 0.08
CA ASN A 359 -28.52 -1.34 -0.69
C ASN A 359 -27.07 -1.58 -0.28
N TRP A 360 -26.38 -0.58 0.29
CA TRP A 360 -24.99 -0.74 0.75
C TRP A 360 -24.92 -1.70 1.93
N SER A 361 -25.92 -1.70 2.81
CA SER A 361 -26.02 -2.65 3.92
C SER A 361 -26.10 -4.13 3.49
N ALA A 362 -26.52 -4.41 2.25
CA ALA A 362 -26.57 -5.76 1.71
C ALA A 362 -25.18 -6.28 1.28
N ALA A 363 -24.26 -5.38 0.93
CA ALA A 363 -22.88 -5.70 0.54
C ALA A 363 -22.06 -6.23 1.72
N ILE A 364 -22.16 -5.57 2.88
CA ILE A 364 -21.25 -5.73 4.01
C ILE A 364 -21.66 -6.90 4.93
N ARG A 365 -21.91 -8.07 4.33
CA ARG A 365 -22.08 -9.35 5.05
C ARG A 365 -20.80 -10.18 4.92
N PRO A 366 -19.82 -10.08 5.83
CA PRO A 366 -18.61 -10.90 5.78
C PRO A 366 -18.97 -12.39 5.89
N ARG A 367 -18.69 -13.14 4.81
CA ARG A 367 -18.86 -14.61 4.77
C ARG A 367 -17.61 -15.38 5.20
N VAL A 368 -16.53 -14.67 5.49
CA VAL A 368 -15.30 -15.19 6.09
C VAL A 368 -14.90 -14.22 7.22
N LYS A 369 -14.03 -14.67 8.14
CA LYS A 369 -13.31 -13.80 9.07
C LYS A 369 -11.81 -14.00 8.85
N HIS A 370 -11.19 -13.14 8.06
CA HIS A 370 -9.76 -12.95 8.02
C HIS A 370 -9.35 -11.70 8.79
N ILE A 371 -8.13 -11.70 9.32
CA ILE A 371 -7.61 -10.65 10.20
C ILE A 371 -7.18 -9.48 9.30
N GLY A 372 -8.15 -8.60 9.03
CA GLY A 372 -8.07 -7.53 8.03
C GLY A 372 -9.46 -7.07 7.52
N ASP A 373 -10.51 -7.85 7.75
CA ASP A 373 -11.86 -7.56 7.26
C ASP A 373 -12.52 -6.32 7.91
N SER A 374 -13.36 -5.62 7.12
CA SER A 374 -14.41 -4.69 7.57
C SER A 374 -14.06 -3.20 7.82
N TYR A 375 -13.00 -2.65 7.22
CA TYR A 375 -12.83 -1.18 7.16
C TYR A 375 -13.82 -0.54 6.17
N SER A 376 -14.97 -0.06 6.65
CA SER A 376 -15.89 0.76 5.84
C SER A 376 -15.82 2.24 6.23
N LEU A 377 -15.78 3.12 5.23
CA LEU A 377 -15.52 4.56 5.35
C LEU A 377 -16.45 5.35 4.42
N VAL A 378 -16.99 6.47 4.90
CA VAL A 378 -17.76 7.43 4.10
C VAL A 378 -17.25 8.85 4.38
N ASP A 379 -16.56 9.46 3.43
CA ASP A 379 -16.24 10.90 3.47
C ASP A 379 -16.92 11.66 2.31
N PHE A 380 -17.92 12.46 2.67
CA PHE A 380 -18.68 13.37 1.79
C PHE A 380 -18.34 14.85 2.08
N SER A 381 -17.33 15.14 2.91
CA SER A 381 -17.07 16.47 3.45
C SER A 381 -16.65 17.50 2.41
N GLY A 382 -16.85 18.79 2.69
CA GLY A 382 -16.43 19.87 1.79
C GLY A 382 -17.10 19.80 0.42
N ASN A 383 -18.42 19.61 0.42
CA ASN A 383 -19.26 19.61 -0.77
C ASN A 383 -20.39 20.65 -0.59
N ARG A 384 -21.45 20.57 -1.40
CA ARG A 384 -22.61 21.48 -1.37
C ARG A 384 -23.92 20.72 -1.18
N PHE A 385 -23.89 19.60 -0.45
CA PHE A 385 -25.09 18.83 -0.12
C PHE A 385 -26.05 19.63 0.76
N VAL A 386 -27.34 19.42 0.58
CA VAL A 386 -28.42 20.12 1.29
C VAL A 386 -29.55 19.17 1.69
N GLY A 387 -30.41 19.59 2.62
CA GLY A 387 -31.48 18.75 3.15
C GLY A 387 -31.00 17.81 4.25
N GLU A 388 -31.84 16.85 4.63
CA GLU A 388 -31.60 16.00 5.80
C GLU A 388 -30.62 14.85 5.53
N ILE A 389 -29.91 14.41 6.57
CA ILE A 389 -29.12 13.18 6.53
C ILE A 389 -30.12 11.99 6.57
N PRO A 390 -30.06 11.02 5.64
CA PRO A 390 -31.04 9.92 5.62
C PRO A 390 -30.95 8.98 6.83
N GLU A 391 -32.09 8.62 7.42
CA GLU A 391 -32.19 7.54 8.43
C GLU A 391 -31.77 6.14 7.89
N SER A 392 -31.52 5.98 6.58
CA SER A 392 -30.84 4.78 6.08
C SER A 392 -29.35 4.72 6.43
N ILE A 393 -28.72 5.80 6.93
CA ILE A 393 -27.32 5.80 7.36
C ILE A 393 -27.04 4.74 8.43
N GLY A 394 -27.94 4.54 9.39
CA GLY A 394 -27.83 3.54 10.46
C GLY A 394 -27.82 2.08 9.99
N MET A 395 -28.04 1.83 8.69
CA MET A 395 -27.91 0.50 8.09
C MET A 395 -26.45 0.12 7.79
N LEU A 396 -25.51 1.07 7.81
CA LEU A 396 -24.08 0.85 7.58
C LEU A 396 -23.36 0.31 8.84
N LYS A 397 -23.80 -0.83 9.39
CA LYS A 397 -23.36 -1.32 10.71
C LYS A 397 -21.86 -1.61 10.89
N SER A 398 -21.11 -1.69 9.78
CA SER A 398 -19.65 -1.89 9.76
C SER A 398 -18.86 -0.60 9.48
N LEU A 399 -19.51 0.56 9.47
CA LEU A 399 -18.88 1.86 9.23
C LEU A 399 -17.97 2.23 10.41
N LEU A 400 -16.68 2.51 10.12
CA LEU A 400 -15.69 2.93 11.12
C LEU A 400 -15.48 4.45 11.11
N ALA A 401 -15.62 5.10 9.96
CA ALA A 401 -15.51 6.56 9.84
C ALA A 401 -16.64 7.15 8.99
N LEU A 402 -17.29 8.19 9.52
CA LEU A 402 -18.29 9.00 8.84
C LEU A 402 -17.89 10.48 8.91
N ASN A 403 -17.63 11.09 7.75
CA ASN A 403 -17.35 12.51 7.63
C ASN A 403 -18.33 13.16 6.65
N LEU A 404 -19.23 13.98 7.18
CA LEU A 404 -20.23 14.77 6.44
C LEU A 404 -19.95 16.28 6.57
N SER A 405 -18.81 16.65 7.14
CA SER A 405 -18.52 18.03 7.57
C SER A 405 -18.44 19.04 6.42
N ASN A 406 -18.58 20.32 6.73
CA ASN A 406 -18.44 21.44 5.78
C ASN A 406 -19.35 21.25 4.54
N ASN A 407 -20.65 21.17 4.81
CA ASN A 407 -21.75 21.00 3.85
C ASN A 407 -22.94 21.89 4.25
N GLY A 408 -24.08 21.75 3.57
CA GLY A 408 -25.34 22.42 3.90
C GLY A 408 -26.43 21.49 4.45
N PHE A 409 -26.07 20.37 5.10
CA PHE A 409 -27.07 19.46 5.67
C PHE A 409 -27.90 20.14 6.76
N THR A 410 -29.22 19.94 6.72
CA THR A 410 -30.22 20.53 7.63
C THR A 410 -30.99 19.43 8.38
N GLY A 411 -31.97 19.83 9.20
CA GLY A 411 -32.79 18.88 9.95
C GLY A 411 -32.04 18.28 11.13
N HIS A 412 -32.52 17.15 11.63
CA HIS A 412 -32.01 16.53 12.85
C HIS A 412 -30.85 15.56 12.59
N ILE A 413 -30.04 15.27 13.61
CA ILE A 413 -29.13 14.13 13.59
C ILE A 413 -29.99 12.84 13.60
N PRO A 414 -29.86 11.94 12.60
CA PRO A 414 -30.69 10.75 12.49
C PRO A 414 -30.58 9.84 13.72
N SER A 415 -31.73 9.39 14.23
CA SER A 415 -31.82 8.55 15.42
C SER A 415 -31.12 7.20 15.23
N SER A 416 -31.21 6.64 14.03
CA SER A 416 -30.59 5.37 13.64
C SER A 416 -29.06 5.35 13.64
N MET A 417 -28.38 6.50 13.78
CA MET A 417 -26.92 6.52 13.92
C MET A 417 -26.44 5.75 15.16
N ASP A 418 -27.30 5.47 16.14
CA ASP A 418 -27.02 4.58 17.27
C ASP A 418 -26.78 3.10 16.87
N ASN A 419 -27.17 2.70 15.67
CA ASN A 419 -26.93 1.36 15.13
C ASN A 419 -25.52 1.19 14.54
N LEU A 420 -24.72 2.25 14.45
CA LEU A 420 -23.36 2.26 13.91
C LEU A 420 -22.35 1.78 14.97
N SER A 421 -22.54 0.55 15.48
CA SER A 421 -21.83 0.01 16.65
C SER A 421 -20.31 0.02 16.57
N ASN A 422 -19.75 0.04 15.35
CA ASN A 422 -18.32 -0.02 15.08
C ASN A 422 -17.70 1.36 14.80
N LEU A 423 -18.48 2.44 14.88
CA LEU A 423 -18.03 3.78 14.48
C LEU A 423 -16.94 4.31 15.43
N GLU A 424 -15.75 4.55 14.90
CA GLU A 424 -14.59 5.09 15.61
C GLU A 424 -14.44 6.60 15.41
N SER A 425 -14.95 7.15 14.31
CA SER A 425 -14.80 8.55 13.93
C SER A 425 -16.07 9.14 13.31
N LEU A 426 -16.55 10.24 13.88
CA LEU A 426 -17.75 10.96 13.43
C LEU A 426 -17.48 12.47 13.32
N ASP A 427 -17.50 13.01 12.11
CA ASP A 427 -17.50 14.47 11.88
C ASP A 427 -18.74 14.89 11.08
N ILE A 428 -19.56 15.73 11.70
CA ILE A 428 -20.75 16.37 11.10
C ILE A 428 -20.67 17.90 11.24
N SER A 429 -19.52 18.44 11.59
CA SER A 429 -19.30 19.87 11.86
C SER A 429 -19.51 20.74 10.62
N ARG A 430 -19.72 22.05 10.83
CA ARG A 430 -19.88 23.05 9.75
C ARG A 430 -21.03 22.67 8.80
N ASN A 431 -22.21 22.48 9.38
CA ASN A 431 -23.46 22.19 8.68
C ASN A 431 -24.59 23.07 9.28
N GLN A 432 -25.84 22.80 8.93
CA GLN A 432 -27.03 23.50 9.40
C GLN A 432 -27.95 22.55 10.20
N LEU A 433 -27.37 21.53 10.84
CA LEU A 433 -28.10 20.53 11.63
C LEU A 433 -28.67 21.17 12.90
N SER A 434 -29.84 20.71 13.34
CA SER A 434 -30.63 21.33 14.40
C SER A 434 -31.28 20.32 15.35
N GLY A 435 -31.83 20.83 16.45
CA GLY A 435 -32.42 20.02 17.52
C GLY A 435 -31.37 19.29 18.35
N THR A 436 -31.77 18.26 19.08
CA THR A 436 -30.93 17.60 20.09
C THR A 436 -30.03 16.52 19.52
N ILE A 437 -28.82 16.38 20.06
CA ILE A 437 -27.99 15.19 19.85
C ILE A 437 -28.69 13.98 20.49
N PRO A 438 -28.98 12.88 19.73
CA PRO A 438 -29.58 11.68 20.31
C PRO A 438 -28.72 11.10 21.43
N GLN A 439 -29.30 10.88 22.60
CA GLN A 439 -28.57 10.40 23.79
C GLN A 439 -28.06 8.97 23.59
N GLU A 440 -28.74 8.23 22.72
CA GLU A 440 -28.42 6.91 22.21
C GLU A 440 -26.99 6.82 21.65
N LEU A 441 -26.48 7.88 21.02
CA LEU A 441 -25.10 7.94 20.52
C LEU A 441 -24.05 7.79 21.63
N GLY A 442 -24.39 8.17 22.87
CA GLY A 442 -23.55 7.94 24.04
C GLY A 442 -23.31 6.45 24.38
N LYS A 443 -24.01 5.52 23.70
CA LYS A 443 -23.81 4.06 23.82
C LYS A 443 -22.72 3.54 22.89
N LEU A 444 -22.27 4.32 21.90
CA LEU A 444 -21.28 3.90 20.90
C LEU A 444 -19.87 3.86 21.51
N SER A 445 -19.49 2.68 21.99
CA SER A 445 -18.25 2.49 22.77
C SER A 445 -16.95 2.63 21.99
N PHE A 446 -16.99 2.53 20.66
CA PHE A 446 -15.80 2.62 19.80
C PHE A 446 -15.45 4.06 19.36
N LEU A 447 -16.36 5.03 19.52
CA LEU A 447 -16.11 6.42 19.13
C LEU A 447 -14.86 6.95 19.86
N SER A 448 -13.87 7.36 19.06
CA SER A 448 -12.62 7.96 19.53
C SER A 448 -12.56 9.45 19.18
N TYR A 449 -13.04 9.80 17.98
CA TYR A 449 -13.11 11.16 17.46
C TYR A 449 -14.55 11.56 17.19
N ILE A 450 -14.99 12.67 17.80
CA ILE A 450 -16.30 13.27 17.55
C ILE A 450 -16.11 14.76 17.26
N ASN A 451 -16.76 15.26 16.20
CA ASN A 451 -16.84 16.69 15.92
C ASN A 451 -18.24 17.06 15.39
N MET A 452 -18.93 17.91 16.14
CA MET A 452 -20.29 18.41 15.87
C MET A 452 -20.34 19.95 15.82
N SER A 453 -19.17 20.60 15.84
CA SER A 453 -19.02 22.06 15.94
C SER A 453 -19.65 22.82 14.76
N TYR A 454 -19.98 24.09 14.98
CA TYR A 454 -20.56 24.99 13.98
C TYR A 454 -21.80 24.38 13.27
N ASN A 455 -22.80 24.02 14.10
CA ASN A 455 -24.16 23.65 13.72
C ASN A 455 -25.16 24.48 14.57
N ASN A 456 -26.46 24.20 14.45
CA ASN A 456 -27.54 24.81 15.22
C ASN A 456 -28.15 23.80 16.23
N LEU A 457 -27.33 22.94 16.83
CA LEU A 457 -27.76 21.91 17.78
C LEU A 457 -28.11 22.51 19.15
N THR A 458 -29.02 21.84 19.86
CA THR A 458 -29.63 22.31 21.10
C THR A 458 -29.65 21.25 22.21
N GLY A 459 -29.78 21.66 23.47
CA GLY A 459 -29.99 20.76 24.59
C GLY A 459 -28.72 20.04 25.08
N GLN A 460 -28.91 18.92 25.79
CA GLN A 460 -27.83 18.27 26.54
C GLN A 460 -26.96 17.35 25.66
N ILE A 461 -25.64 17.54 25.73
CA ILE A 461 -24.65 16.62 25.13
C ILE A 461 -24.77 15.23 25.79
N PRO A 462 -24.73 14.11 25.03
CA PRO A 462 -24.82 12.76 25.59
C PRO A 462 -23.79 12.48 26.68
N GLN A 463 -24.21 11.83 27.76
CA GLN A 463 -23.36 11.53 28.92
C GLN A 463 -22.57 10.21 28.79
N GLY A 464 -22.37 9.73 27.57
CA GLY A 464 -21.50 8.59 27.27
C GLY A 464 -20.03 8.96 27.44
N THR A 465 -19.20 8.01 27.89
CA THR A 465 -17.77 8.24 28.14
C THR A 465 -17.05 8.86 26.94
N GLN A 466 -17.35 8.38 25.73
CA GLN A 466 -16.72 8.85 24.49
C GLN A 466 -17.14 10.26 24.03
N PHE A 467 -18.24 10.81 24.59
CA PHE A 467 -18.59 12.22 24.41
C PHE A 467 -17.92 13.09 25.49
N GLN A 468 -17.81 12.58 26.71
CA GLN A 468 -17.19 13.29 27.84
C GLN A 468 -15.67 13.41 27.72
N THR A 469 -15.00 12.54 26.96
CA THR A 469 -13.54 12.61 26.69
C THR A 469 -13.14 13.62 25.62
N GLN A 470 -14.10 14.18 24.87
CA GLN A 470 -13.84 15.11 23.77
C GLN A 470 -13.51 16.52 24.27
N ASN A 471 -12.86 17.31 23.42
CA ASN A 471 -12.56 18.72 23.70
C ASN A 471 -13.83 19.60 23.63
N GLU A 472 -13.87 20.72 24.37
CA GLU A 472 -14.95 21.71 24.25
C GLU A 472 -15.10 22.27 22.81
N SER A 473 -14.02 22.30 22.04
CA SER A 473 -14.02 22.67 20.61
C SER A 473 -14.84 21.75 19.71
N ALA A 474 -15.04 20.47 20.08
CA ALA A 474 -15.84 19.52 19.31
C ALA A 474 -17.34 19.88 19.24
N PHE A 475 -17.80 20.79 20.10
CA PHE A 475 -19.21 21.22 20.20
C PHE A 475 -19.37 22.74 20.05
N GLU A 476 -18.29 23.49 19.84
CA GLU A 476 -18.28 24.96 19.69
C GLU A 476 -19.23 25.44 18.57
N GLY A 477 -19.71 26.68 18.66
CA GLY A 477 -20.58 27.30 17.65
C GLY A 477 -22.06 26.93 17.76
N ASN A 478 -22.39 25.80 18.40
CA ASN A 478 -23.77 25.43 18.72
C ASN A 478 -24.25 26.26 19.93
N ILE A 479 -24.96 27.35 19.69
CA ILE A 479 -25.36 28.33 20.73
C ILE A 479 -26.15 27.68 21.86
N ASP A 480 -27.03 26.73 21.55
CA ASP A 480 -28.00 26.16 22.49
C ASP A 480 -27.66 24.77 23.04
N LEU A 481 -26.49 24.20 22.70
CA LEU A 481 -25.97 23.02 23.42
C LEU A 481 -25.62 23.36 24.88
N CYS A 482 -25.59 22.34 25.74
CA CYS A 482 -25.21 22.43 27.14
C CYS A 482 -24.72 21.08 27.69
N GLY A 483 -24.08 21.12 28.87
CA GLY A 483 -23.52 19.94 29.53
C GLY A 483 -22.08 19.65 29.12
N PHE A 484 -21.39 18.86 29.94
CA PHE A 484 -19.99 18.49 29.74
C PHE A 484 -19.78 17.77 28.39
N PRO A 485 -18.72 18.07 27.61
CA PRO A 485 -17.54 18.86 27.96
C PRO A 485 -17.71 20.40 27.95
N LEU A 486 -18.82 20.94 27.44
CA LEU A 486 -19.07 22.39 27.51
C LEU A 486 -19.28 22.87 28.96
N ARG A 487 -18.73 24.03 29.29
CA ARG A 487 -18.87 24.66 30.62
C ARG A 487 -20.28 25.23 30.88
N LYS A 488 -21.11 25.35 29.84
CA LYS A 488 -22.49 25.83 29.90
C LYS A 488 -23.39 24.77 30.53
N ARG A 489 -23.96 25.07 31.70
CA ARG A 489 -24.89 24.16 32.40
C ARG A 489 -26.22 24.07 31.65
N CYS A 490 -26.81 22.87 31.64
CA CYS A 490 -28.19 22.69 31.21
C CYS A 490 -29.14 23.18 32.31
N PHE A 491 -29.94 24.20 32.01
CA PHE A 491 -31.03 24.61 32.88
C PHE A 491 -32.22 23.68 32.65
N ARG A 492 -32.76 23.09 33.73
CA ARG A 492 -34.09 22.49 33.69
C ARG A 492 -35.09 23.63 33.73
N GLU A 493 -35.93 23.76 32.72
CA GLU A 493 -36.98 24.77 32.75
C GLU A 493 -37.93 24.54 33.93
N ASN A 494 -38.12 25.59 34.72
CA ASN A 494 -39.33 25.77 35.49
C ASN A 494 -39.58 27.28 35.61
N VAL A 495 -40.67 27.72 34.96
CA VAL A 495 -41.33 29.04 35.09
C VAL A 495 -40.74 30.23 34.29
N SER A 496 -41.62 30.81 33.47
CA SER A 496 -41.66 32.16 32.88
C SER A 496 -40.48 32.69 32.06
N ALA A 497 -40.74 32.97 30.78
CA ALA A 497 -39.88 33.80 29.95
C ALA A 497 -39.83 35.26 30.44
N THR A 498 -38.65 35.88 30.37
CA THR A 498 -38.52 37.34 30.27
C THR A 498 -37.36 37.68 29.33
N THR A 499 -37.63 38.46 28.29
CA THR A 499 -36.65 38.78 27.23
C THR A 499 -35.78 39.98 27.58
N THR A 500 -34.46 39.83 27.44
CA THR A 500 -33.53 40.97 27.30
C THR A 500 -32.55 40.70 26.16
N HIS A 501 -32.67 41.44 25.05
CA HIS A 501 -31.66 41.45 24.00
C HIS A 501 -30.40 42.20 24.47
N THR A 502 -29.24 41.57 24.35
CA THR A 502 -27.94 42.26 24.32
C THR A 502 -27.21 41.85 23.04
N GLN A 503 -26.95 42.82 22.17
CA GLN A 503 -26.14 42.61 20.97
C GLN A 503 -24.66 42.56 21.37
N SER A 504 -23.90 41.61 20.82
CA SER A 504 -22.43 41.63 20.84
C SER A 504 -21.89 41.51 19.42
N SER A 505 -20.96 42.38 19.05
CA SER A 505 -20.48 42.52 17.67
C SER A 505 -19.65 41.31 17.19
N HIS A 506 -19.97 40.80 16.00
CA HIS A 506 -19.12 39.87 15.28
C HIS A 506 -17.91 40.59 14.69
N ALA A 507 -16.75 40.44 15.32
CA ALA A 507 -15.46 40.73 14.69
C ALA A 507 -15.10 39.56 13.77
N SER A 508 -15.16 39.78 12.45
CA SER A 508 -14.74 38.76 11.47
C SER A 508 -13.25 38.47 11.63
N LYS A 509 -12.90 37.23 12.02
CA LYS A 509 -11.54 36.69 12.01
C LYS A 509 -11.40 35.60 10.97
N THR A 510 -11.15 36.01 9.74
CA THR A 510 -10.63 35.13 8.70
C THR A 510 -9.22 34.67 9.09
N MET A 511 -8.97 33.37 9.28
CA MET A 511 -7.65 32.75 9.05
C MET A 511 -7.69 31.21 9.01
N HIS A 512 -6.80 30.68 8.18
CA HIS A 512 -6.48 29.28 7.86
C HIS A 512 -6.81 28.16 8.88
N SER A 513 -7.64 27.20 8.44
CA SER A 513 -7.14 25.87 8.01
C SER A 513 -8.24 25.10 7.27
N LEU A 514 -7.93 24.56 6.08
CA LEU A 514 -8.86 23.71 5.30
C LEU A 514 -8.56 22.21 5.44
N ASN A 515 -7.58 21.83 6.28
CA ASN A 515 -7.24 20.44 6.50
C ASN A 515 -8.20 19.79 7.51
N SER A 516 -9.26 19.17 6.99
CA SER A 516 -9.92 18.02 7.62
C SER A 516 -8.97 16.81 7.60
N ASN A 517 -7.87 16.91 8.36
CA ASN A 517 -6.93 15.83 8.58
C ASN A 517 -7.52 14.87 9.61
N ASN A 518 -8.47 14.04 9.19
CA ASN A 518 -8.87 12.86 9.94
C ASN A 518 -7.81 11.76 9.71
N PRO A 519 -6.92 11.47 10.67
CA PRO A 519 -5.81 10.55 10.45
C PRO A 519 -6.27 9.10 10.30
N LEU A 520 -7.40 8.73 10.92
CA LEU A 520 -7.97 7.39 10.84
C LEU A 520 -8.45 7.08 9.41
N LEU A 521 -9.12 8.04 8.76
CA LEU A 521 -9.57 7.91 7.38
C LEU A 521 -8.39 7.68 6.41
N LEU A 522 -7.37 8.55 6.46
CA LEU A 522 -6.18 8.45 5.61
C LEU A 522 -5.40 7.15 5.87
N PHE A 523 -5.29 6.73 7.14
CA PHE A 523 -4.67 5.47 7.51
C PHE A 523 -5.44 4.27 6.95
N SER A 524 -6.77 4.22 7.10
CA SER A 524 -7.59 3.11 6.59
C SER A 524 -7.58 3.00 5.06
N ILE A 525 -7.59 4.12 4.33
CA ILE A 525 -7.40 4.15 2.87
C ILE A 525 -6.04 3.53 2.50
N LEU A 526 -4.96 3.97 3.16
CA LEU A 526 -3.62 3.43 2.92
C LEU A 526 -3.51 1.94 3.28
N VAL A 527 -4.16 1.46 4.35
CA VAL A 527 -4.17 0.04 4.73
C VAL A 527 -4.85 -0.80 3.64
N VAL A 528 -6.03 -0.41 3.15
CA VAL A 528 -6.71 -1.15 2.07
C VAL A 528 -5.90 -1.12 0.78
N PHE A 529 -5.32 0.02 0.41
CA PHE A 529 -4.45 0.12 -0.78
C PHE A 529 -3.22 -0.81 -0.68
N ASN A 530 -2.48 -0.76 0.43
CA ASN A 530 -1.31 -1.63 0.63
C ASN A 530 -1.71 -3.12 0.71
N PHE A 531 -2.86 -3.45 1.30
CA PHE A 531 -3.38 -4.82 1.31
C PHE A 531 -3.64 -5.33 -0.12
N VAL A 532 -4.35 -4.55 -0.96
CA VAL A 532 -4.59 -4.93 -2.35
C VAL A 532 -3.27 -5.04 -3.13
N LEU A 533 -2.34 -4.08 -3.00
CA LEU A 533 -1.02 -4.16 -3.64
C LEU A 533 -0.23 -5.40 -3.22
N SER A 534 -0.31 -5.84 -1.95
CA SER A 534 0.52 -6.92 -1.41
C SER A 534 0.33 -8.28 -2.09
N PHE A 535 -0.83 -8.52 -2.74
CA PHE A 535 -1.08 -9.73 -3.52
C PHE A 535 -0.40 -9.75 -4.91
N TYR A 536 0.15 -8.62 -5.36
CA TYR A 536 0.77 -8.46 -6.68
C TYR A 536 2.27 -8.14 -6.61
N ILE A 537 2.84 -8.06 -5.41
CA ILE A 537 4.28 -8.10 -5.20
C ILE A 537 4.76 -9.54 -5.47
N PRO A 538 5.80 -9.77 -6.29
CA PRO A 538 6.40 -11.08 -6.45
C PRO A 538 7.11 -11.47 -5.14
N LEU A 539 6.41 -12.24 -4.30
CA LEU A 539 7.02 -12.97 -3.19
C LEU A 539 8.14 -13.85 -3.76
N SER A 540 9.33 -13.83 -3.14
CA SER A 540 10.55 -14.49 -3.61
C SER A 540 10.56 -16.02 -3.45
N THR A 541 9.40 -16.65 -3.63
CA THR A 541 9.15 -18.08 -3.43
C THR A 541 8.27 -18.61 -4.57
N SER A 542 8.86 -19.47 -5.41
CA SER A 542 8.30 -20.12 -6.60
C SER A 542 7.76 -19.19 -7.71
N LEU A 543 8.70 -18.78 -8.58
CA LEU A 543 8.53 -18.85 -10.04
C LEU A 543 9.60 -19.81 -10.59
#